data_AF-B4J6A1-F1
#
_entry.id   AF-B4J6A1-F1
#
_cell.length_a   1.000
_cell.length_b   1.000
_cell.length_c   1.000
_cell.angle_alpha   90.00
_cell.angle_beta   90.00
_cell.angle_gamma   90.00
#
_symmetry.space_group_name_H-M   'P 1'
#
loop_
_entity.id
_entity.type
_entity.pdbx_description
1 polymer ?
#
loop_
_entity_poly.entity_id
_entity_poly.type
_entity_poly.pdbx_seq_one_letter_code
_entity_poly.pdbx_strand_id
1 'polypeptide(L)'
;MLAVSVLWLILIGAQLAAAVVHQSLQDARQEQQQLIQRYIKTLNKEEGAIRLVGGDAENEGNIEVLHNNKWGAVCDDEWDAAEGEIVCRQLGFLGLRRYTHSGYFGPARRRYWMDNLFCEGHEQELTQCHFDGWGVNDCEPSEAAGVMCNPPAAALRAEPATFADDRPLAKFPIHPNSRLYVRLRGGRSRNEGRVEVRIDGQRWGSICADGWSMLEANVVCRQLDLGYAREAFQTDYFGGANISRPMLSGTECYGNETELADCLHHNHIRGIVSCHGSRQHVAAVICDYLSPDLVVDFYEIEQTAHLEDRPMLLMQCAMEENCVSNEAYQIQRDDPSWRYQRRRLLKFTAAAINAGNTDFRPFKEKSQWEWHMCHMHFHSMEVFATFDIFDAEGRKVAQGHKASFCLEDSSCLPGIHKKYNCANFGDQGISVNCSDVYLYNLDCQWVDITELPRGTYILKIAINPEFKVAEMSYDNNAAICDLFYAENYARVDNCRLARP
;
A
#
# COMPACT_ATOMS: atom_id res chain seq x y z
N MET A 1 -33.00 78.53 44.71
CA MET A 1 -33.49 77.14 44.82
C MET A 1 -33.58 76.41 43.47
N LEU A 2 -34.00 77.07 42.37
CA LEU A 2 -34.15 76.44 41.05
C LEU A 2 -32.81 75.99 40.40
N ALA A 3 -31.74 76.80 40.44
CA ALA A 3 -30.47 76.45 39.79
C ALA A 3 -29.75 75.23 40.41
N VAL A 4 -29.82 75.10 41.75
CA VAL A 4 -29.25 73.94 42.47
C VAL A 4 -30.01 72.65 42.14
N SER A 5 -31.32 72.74 41.94
CA SER A 5 -32.18 71.60 41.58
C SER A 5 -31.92 71.11 40.15
N VAL A 6 -31.66 72.03 39.21
CA VAL A 6 -31.32 71.67 37.82
C VAL A 6 -29.92 71.07 37.73
N LEU A 7 -28.94 71.61 38.45
CA LEU A 7 -27.60 71.02 38.56
C LEU A 7 -27.63 69.62 39.19
N TRP A 8 -28.45 69.42 40.22
CA TRP A 8 -28.69 68.10 40.80
C TRP A 8 -29.33 67.13 39.81
N LEU A 9 -30.32 67.56 39.03
CA LEU A 9 -30.96 66.73 38.00
C LEU A 9 -30.00 66.37 36.86
N ILE A 10 -29.11 67.28 36.46
CA ILE A 10 -28.07 67.02 35.44
C ILE A 10 -27.00 66.07 36.00
N LEU A 11 -26.56 66.25 37.25
CA LEU A 11 -25.63 65.34 37.92
C LEU A 11 -26.23 63.94 38.10
N ILE A 12 -27.50 63.85 38.49
CA ILE A 12 -28.23 62.59 38.56
C ILE A 12 -28.36 61.97 37.17
N GLY A 13 -28.70 62.77 36.15
CA GLY A 13 -28.78 62.30 34.76
C GLY A 13 -27.45 61.78 34.23
N ALA A 14 -26.33 62.45 34.53
CA ALA A 14 -24.99 62.02 34.16
C ALA A 14 -24.53 60.77 34.95
N GLN A 15 -24.87 60.68 36.24
CA GLN A 15 -24.61 59.49 37.06
C GLN A 15 -25.44 58.29 36.58
N LEU A 16 -26.70 58.50 36.21
CA LEU A 16 -27.56 57.47 35.62
C LEU A 16 -27.03 57.03 34.25
N ALA A 17 -26.61 57.96 33.38
CA ALA A 17 -26.02 57.62 32.10
C ALA A 17 -24.69 56.85 32.25
N ALA A 18 -23.82 57.27 33.17
CA ALA A 18 -22.57 56.56 33.48
C ALA A 18 -22.84 55.18 34.08
N ALA A 19 -23.85 55.04 34.94
CA ALA A 19 -24.26 53.76 35.50
C ALA A 19 -24.82 52.83 34.41
N VAL A 20 -25.64 53.32 33.48
CA VAL A 20 -26.17 52.55 32.35
C VAL A 20 -25.04 52.12 31.40
N VAL A 21 -24.09 52.99 31.09
CA VAL A 21 -22.94 52.64 30.25
C VAL A 21 -22.04 51.62 30.95
N HIS A 22 -21.80 51.78 32.26
CA HIS A 22 -21.02 50.82 33.04
C HIS A 22 -21.71 49.46 33.13
N GLN A 23 -23.04 49.44 33.33
CA GLN A 23 -23.85 48.23 33.28
C GLN A 23 -23.72 47.54 31.92
N SER A 24 -23.87 48.28 30.81
CA SER A 24 -23.77 47.71 29.45
C SER A 24 -22.37 47.15 29.14
N LEU A 25 -21.31 47.77 29.66
CA LEU A 25 -19.93 47.28 29.50
C LEU A 25 -19.67 46.04 30.35
N GLN A 26 -20.27 45.95 31.53
CA GLN A 26 -20.20 44.74 32.37
C GLN A 26 -21.01 43.60 31.76
N ASP A 27 -22.20 43.88 31.23
CA ASP A 27 -23.05 42.91 30.53
C ASP A 27 -22.32 42.38 29.28
N ALA A 28 -21.71 43.25 28.46
CA ALA A 28 -20.91 42.84 27.30
C ALA A 28 -19.69 41.99 27.68
N ARG A 29 -19.00 42.30 28.80
CA ARG A 29 -17.90 41.46 29.32
C ARG A 29 -18.38 40.10 29.82
N GLN A 30 -19.55 40.05 30.47
CA GLN A 30 -20.16 38.80 30.90
C GLN A 30 -20.61 37.94 29.71
N GLU A 31 -21.22 38.55 28.68
CA GLU A 31 -21.55 37.86 27.44
C GLU A 31 -20.29 37.33 26.74
N GLN A 32 -19.23 38.12 26.66
CA GLN A 32 -17.95 37.68 26.10
C GLN A 32 -17.34 36.52 26.91
N GLN A 33 -17.36 36.59 28.24
CA GLN A 33 -16.91 35.50 29.12
C GLN A 33 -17.77 34.24 28.99
N GLN A 34 -19.09 34.36 28.87
CA GLN A 34 -19.99 33.23 28.66
C GLN A 34 -19.82 32.61 27.28
N LEU A 35 -19.55 33.42 26.25
CA LEU A 35 -19.31 32.95 24.89
C LEU A 35 -17.94 32.27 24.80
N ILE A 36 -16.91 32.81 25.46
CA ILE A 36 -15.60 32.16 25.62
C ILE A 36 -15.72 30.88 26.43
N GLN A 37 -16.48 30.85 27.54
CA GLN A 37 -16.69 29.63 28.31
C GLN A 37 -17.50 28.59 27.54
N ARG A 38 -18.53 28.99 26.78
CA ARG A 38 -19.23 28.08 25.86
C ARG A 38 -18.28 27.56 24.79
N TYR A 39 -17.48 28.43 24.18
CA TYR A 39 -16.49 28.06 23.17
C TYR A 39 -15.43 27.10 23.74
N ILE A 40 -14.88 27.37 24.93
CA ILE A 40 -13.97 26.45 25.65
C ILE A 40 -14.67 25.15 26.03
N LYS A 41 -15.94 25.18 26.43
CA LYS A 41 -16.71 23.97 26.75
C LYS A 41 -17.01 23.13 25.50
N THR A 42 -17.21 23.75 24.34
CA THR A 42 -17.35 23.06 23.06
C THR A 42 -15.99 22.54 22.58
N LEU A 43 -14.92 23.32 22.72
CA LEU A 43 -13.54 22.89 22.41
C LEU A 43 -13.11 21.72 23.29
N ASN A 44 -13.37 21.77 24.60
CA ASN A 44 -13.10 20.66 25.54
C ASN A 44 -14.00 19.44 25.29
N LYS A 45 -15.12 19.59 24.56
CA LYS A 45 -15.94 18.45 24.11
C LYS A 45 -15.32 17.75 22.90
N GLU A 46 -14.38 18.42 22.22
CA GLU A 46 -13.67 17.90 21.05
C GLU A 46 -12.18 17.63 21.33
N GLU A 47 -11.65 18.08 22.47
CA GLU A 47 -10.28 17.78 22.93
C GLU A 47 -10.12 16.28 23.18
N GLY A 48 -9.17 15.64 22.52
CA GLY A 48 -9.02 14.18 22.53
C GLY A 48 -9.99 13.44 21.60
N ALA A 49 -10.80 14.16 20.81
CA ALA A 49 -11.61 13.52 19.77
C ALA A 49 -10.70 12.90 18.72
N ILE A 50 -11.13 11.75 18.19
CA ILE A 50 -10.38 11.00 17.19
C ILE A 50 -11.18 10.90 15.89
N ARG A 51 -10.45 10.76 14.79
CA ARG A 51 -10.99 10.41 13.49
C ARG A 51 -10.02 9.54 12.70
N LEU A 52 -10.56 8.77 11.77
CA LEU A 52 -9.78 7.96 10.83
C LEU A 52 -9.64 8.71 9.50
N VAL A 53 -8.43 8.69 8.93
CA VAL A 53 -8.12 9.34 7.64
C VAL A 53 -7.34 8.39 6.74
N GLY A 54 -7.60 8.46 5.43
CA GLY A 54 -6.86 7.69 4.43
C GLY A 54 -7.33 6.25 4.20
N GLY A 55 -8.31 5.75 4.97
CA GLY A 55 -8.95 4.46 4.73
C GLY A 55 -10.09 4.54 3.70
N ASP A 56 -10.39 3.39 3.09
CA ASP A 56 -11.42 3.25 2.05
C ASP A 56 -12.85 3.19 2.63
N ALA A 57 -12.97 2.85 3.91
CA ALA A 57 -14.23 2.78 4.64
C ALA A 57 -14.20 3.62 5.93
N GLU A 58 -15.38 4.02 6.44
CA GLU A 58 -15.50 4.87 7.63
C GLU A 58 -14.92 4.23 8.91
N ASN A 59 -14.74 2.91 8.90
CA ASN A 59 -14.22 2.12 10.02
C ASN A 59 -12.72 1.81 9.88
N GLU A 60 -11.99 2.42 8.95
CA GLU A 60 -10.54 2.21 8.82
C GLU A 60 -9.79 3.48 8.43
N GLY A 61 -8.52 3.58 8.82
CA GLY A 61 -7.66 4.73 8.50
C GLY A 61 -6.57 4.97 9.55
N ASN A 62 -5.68 5.91 9.23
CA ASN A 62 -4.74 6.48 10.21
C ASN A 62 -5.49 7.31 11.24
N ILE A 63 -4.97 7.34 12.44
CA ILE A 63 -5.59 8.00 13.57
C ILE A 63 -5.12 9.45 13.63
N GLU A 64 -6.06 10.38 13.55
CA GLU A 64 -5.81 11.77 13.93
C GLU A 64 -6.55 12.09 15.23
N VAL A 65 -5.85 12.66 16.20
CA VAL A 65 -6.38 13.16 17.47
C VAL A 65 -6.44 14.69 17.47
N LEU A 66 -7.49 15.24 18.05
CA LEU A 66 -7.68 16.68 18.17
C LEU A 66 -7.09 17.19 19.48
N HIS A 67 -6.06 18.02 19.40
CA HIS A 67 -5.44 18.67 20.55
C HIS A 67 -5.26 20.17 20.30
N ASN A 68 -5.61 21.02 21.26
CA ASN A 68 -5.49 22.48 21.12
C ASN A 68 -6.16 23.03 19.83
N ASN A 69 -7.35 22.51 19.52
CA ASN A 69 -8.13 22.87 18.33
C ASN A 69 -7.41 22.61 16.99
N LYS A 70 -6.45 21.69 16.97
CA LYS A 70 -5.74 21.24 15.76
C LYS A 70 -5.66 19.72 15.72
N TRP A 71 -6.05 19.14 14.59
CA TRP A 71 -5.81 17.73 14.32
C TRP A 71 -4.31 17.45 14.16
N GLY A 72 -3.85 16.31 14.66
CA GLY A 72 -2.51 15.79 14.47
C GLY A 72 -2.51 14.27 14.54
N ALA A 73 -1.45 13.65 14.04
CA ALA A 73 -1.32 12.20 13.94
C ALA A 73 -0.97 11.58 15.30
N VAL A 74 -1.15 10.26 15.39
CA VAL A 74 -0.69 9.41 16.50
C VAL A 74 0.46 8.57 15.97
N CYS A 75 1.57 8.50 16.70
CA CYS A 75 2.72 7.71 16.30
C CYS A 75 2.46 6.22 16.53
N ASP A 76 3.06 5.36 15.71
CA ASP A 76 2.94 3.92 15.82
C ASP A 76 4.02 3.22 16.66
N ASP A 77 4.89 4.00 17.31
CA ASP A 77 5.80 3.51 18.34
C ASP A 77 5.04 3.05 19.59
N GLU A 78 5.34 1.82 20.02
CA GLU A 78 4.63 1.08 21.08
C GLU A 78 3.12 0.91 20.83
N TRP A 79 2.64 1.12 19.60
CA TRP A 79 1.25 0.97 19.22
C TRP A 79 0.84 -0.50 19.06
N ASP A 80 -0.18 -0.96 19.79
CA ASP A 80 -0.64 -2.34 19.65
C ASP A 80 -2.18 -2.50 19.61
N ALA A 81 -2.63 -3.75 19.79
CA ALA A 81 -4.04 -4.08 19.75
C ALA A 81 -4.84 -3.44 20.89
N ALA A 82 -4.23 -3.17 22.04
CA ALA A 82 -4.87 -2.56 23.21
C ALA A 82 -5.30 -1.12 22.90
N GLU A 83 -4.39 -0.30 22.35
CA GLU A 83 -4.68 1.07 21.94
C GLU A 83 -5.70 1.08 20.79
N GLY A 84 -5.54 0.17 19.83
CA GLY A 84 -6.44 0.05 18.69
C GLY A 84 -7.89 -0.30 19.10
N GLU A 85 -8.06 -1.17 20.10
CA GLU A 85 -9.38 -1.52 20.64
C GLU A 85 -10.07 -0.32 21.28
N ILE A 86 -9.30 0.52 22.00
CA ILE A 86 -9.80 1.75 22.60
C ILE A 86 -10.24 2.74 21.52
N VAL A 87 -9.44 2.93 20.47
CA VAL A 87 -9.81 3.81 19.34
C VAL A 87 -11.11 3.35 18.68
N CYS A 88 -11.22 2.06 18.37
CA CYS A 88 -12.44 1.53 17.75
C CYS A 88 -13.66 1.70 18.65
N ARG A 89 -13.53 1.42 19.94
CA ARG A 89 -14.61 1.63 20.92
C ARG A 89 -14.99 3.10 21.07
N GLN A 90 -14.00 3.99 21.14
CA GLN A 90 -14.21 5.44 21.29
C GLN A 90 -14.90 6.05 20.05
N LEU A 91 -14.66 5.50 18.86
CA LEU A 91 -15.36 5.86 17.61
C LEU A 91 -16.74 5.21 17.48
N GLY A 92 -17.15 4.34 18.41
CA GLY A 92 -18.47 3.69 18.42
C GLY A 92 -18.56 2.42 17.57
N PHE A 93 -17.43 1.83 17.21
CA PHE A 93 -17.33 0.54 16.52
C PHE A 93 -17.39 -0.63 17.52
N LEU A 94 -17.62 -1.84 17.00
CA LEU A 94 -17.82 -3.03 17.85
C LEU A 94 -16.53 -3.60 18.46
N GLY A 95 -15.37 -3.19 17.93
CA GLY A 95 -14.05 -3.58 18.41
C GLY A 95 -13.01 -3.50 17.30
N LEU A 96 -11.76 -3.83 17.60
CA LEU A 96 -10.65 -3.84 16.65
C LEU A 96 -10.71 -5.08 15.76
N ARG A 97 -10.52 -4.89 14.46
CA ARG A 97 -10.25 -5.98 13.50
C ARG A 97 -8.75 -6.14 13.27
N ARG A 98 -8.03 -5.02 13.09
CA ARG A 98 -6.59 -4.98 12.87
C ARG A 98 -6.04 -3.59 13.23
N TYR A 99 -4.91 -3.51 13.91
CA TYR A 99 -4.14 -2.28 14.05
C TYR A 99 -3.04 -2.24 12.97
N THR A 100 -2.66 -1.04 12.52
CA THR A 100 -1.72 -0.83 11.43
C THR A 100 -0.61 0.13 11.84
N HIS A 101 0.56 -0.11 11.28
CA HIS A 101 1.81 0.62 11.50
C HIS A 101 2.27 1.31 10.23
N SER A 102 3.33 2.10 10.36
CA SER A 102 4.13 2.65 9.27
C SER A 102 3.29 3.39 8.23
N GLY A 103 2.23 4.08 8.68
CA GLY A 103 1.41 4.91 7.82
C GLY A 103 0.73 4.09 6.72
N TYR A 104 0.20 2.91 7.07
CA TYR A 104 -0.53 2.01 6.18
C TYR A 104 -1.59 2.72 5.31
N PHE A 105 -2.27 3.74 5.85
CA PHE A 105 -3.26 4.54 5.11
C PHE A 105 -2.68 5.85 4.52
N GLY A 106 -1.37 5.90 4.33
CA GLY A 106 -0.58 7.03 3.89
C GLY A 106 0.26 7.66 5.01
N PRO A 107 1.24 8.51 4.69
CA PRO A 107 2.04 9.19 5.71
C PRO A 107 1.22 10.20 6.51
N ALA A 108 1.63 10.46 7.76
CA ALA A 108 1.12 11.55 8.57
C ALA A 108 1.30 12.89 7.85
N ARG A 109 0.16 13.51 7.50
CA ARG A 109 0.13 14.83 6.84
C ARG A 109 0.18 15.99 7.84
N ARG A 110 0.17 15.68 9.13
CA ARG A 110 0.10 16.61 10.25
C ARG A 110 1.13 16.20 11.28
N ARG A 111 1.49 17.13 12.17
CA ARG A 111 2.38 16.83 13.31
C ARG A 111 1.80 15.69 14.16
N TYR A 112 2.68 14.94 14.82
CA TYR A 112 2.27 14.02 15.87
C TYR A 112 1.86 14.77 17.13
N TRP A 113 0.81 14.28 17.77
CA TRP A 113 0.31 14.76 19.06
C TRP A 113 0.54 13.77 20.19
N MET A 114 0.63 12.49 19.89
CA MET A 114 0.81 11.41 20.86
C MET A 114 1.83 10.42 20.30
N ASP A 115 2.65 9.89 21.21
CA ASP A 115 3.76 8.98 20.93
C ASP A 115 4.03 8.10 22.16
N ASN A 116 4.59 6.90 21.95
CA ASN A 116 4.77 5.83 22.94
C ASN A 116 3.48 5.60 23.75
N LEU A 117 2.40 5.29 23.04
CA LEU A 117 1.10 5.08 23.68
C LEU A 117 1.06 3.70 24.33
N PHE A 118 0.81 3.69 25.63
CA PHE A 118 0.65 2.48 26.40
C PHE A 118 -0.68 2.51 27.17
N CYS A 119 -1.62 1.67 26.74
CA CYS A 119 -2.93 1.48 27.35
C CYS A 119 -2.99 0.15 28.11
N GLU A 120 -3.65 0.14 29.27
CA GLU A 120 -3.91 -1.09 30.05
C GLU A 120 -5.17 -1.84 29.55
N GLY A 121 -5.97 -1.21 28.68
CA GLY A 121 -7.14 -1.77 27.99
C GLY A 121 -8.50 -1.43 28.62
N HIS A 122 -8.51 -0.80 29.80
CA HIS A 122 -9.73 -0.39 30.50
C HIS A 122 -10.14 1.07 30.28
N GLU A 123 -9.26 1.85 29.64
CA GLU A 123 -9.42 3.26 29.31
C GLU A 123 -10.56 3.47 28.31
N GLN A 124 -11.38 4.51 28.50
CA GLN A 124 -12.50 4.78 27.57
C GLN A 124 -12.09 5.63 26.38
N GLU A 125 -11.03 6.40 26.52
CA GLU A 125 -10.52 7.32 25.51
C GLU A 125 -9.00 7.17 25.39
N LEU A 126 -8.47 7.37 24.19
CA LEU A 126 -7.04 7.26 23.92
C LEU A 126 -6.20 8.24 24.76
N THR A 127 -6.78 9.39 25.12
CA THR A 127 -6.14 10.42 25.97
C THR A 127 -5.96 10.02 27.42
N GLN A 128 -6.57 8.90 27.86
CA GLN A 128 -6.44 8.36 29.21
C GLN A 128 -5.28 7.36 29.33
N CYS A 129 -4.76 6.89 28.20
CA CYS A 129 -3.58 6.04 28.17
C CYS A 129 -2.32 6.81 28.53
N HIS A 130 -1.27 6.10 28.92
CA HIS A 130 0.04 6.72 29.11
C HIS A 130 0.66 7.05 27.75
N PHE A 131 1.27 8.23 27.63
CA PHE A 131 2.03 8.67 26.46
C PHE A 131 3.00 9.78 26.90
N ASP A 132 4.01 10.08 26.09
CA ASP A 132 5.12 10.98 26.44
C ASP A 132 4.74 12.47 26.62
N GLY A 133 3.47 12.79 26.37
CA GLY A 133 2.90 14.12 26.49
C GLY A 133 2.65 14.78 25.14
N TRP A 134 1.78 15.79 25.15
CA TRP A 134 1.23 16.36 23.92
C TRP A 134 2.30 16.96 23.00
N GLY A 135 2.47 16.33 21.85
CA GLY A 135 3.36 16.80 20.80
C GLY A 135 4.85 16.62 21.12
N VAL A 136 5.18 15.81 22.12
CA VAL A 136 6.50 15.24 22.37
C VAL A 136 6.55 13.94 21.57
N ASN A 137 7.46 13.85 20.62
CA ASN A 137 7.67 12.70 19.73
C ASN A 137 9.00 12.86 19.00
N ASP A 138 9.58 11.75 18.57
CA ASP A 138 10.68 11.69 17.60
C ASP A 138 10.28 11.06 16.26
N CYS A 139 8.97 10.83 16.07
CA CYS A 139 8.42 10.16 14.90
C CYS A 139 8.47 10.93 13.57
N GLU A 140 8.81 10.20 12.51
CA GLU A 140 8.84 10.59 11.11
C GLU A 140 7.44 10.50 10.47
N PRO A 141 7.18 11.19 9.33
CA PRO A 141 5.86 11.15 8.69
C PRO A 141 5.36 9.75 8.28
N SER A 142 6.24 8.76 8.16
CA SER A 142 5.84 7.36 7.91
C SER A 142 5.30 6.66 9.15
N GLU A 143 5.55 7.14 10.35
CA GLU A 143 5.24 6.45 11.60
C GLU A 143 3.81 6.74 12.10
N ALA A 144 2.84 6.74 11.18
CA ALA A 144 1.45 7.01 11.53
C ALA A 144 0.72 5.72 11.94
N ALA A 145 0.19 5.73 13.16
CA ALA A 145 -0.67 4.66 13.66
C ALA A 145 -2.03 4.66 12.97
N GLY A 146 -2.57 3.46 12.74
CA GLY A 146 -3.89 3.29 12.15
C GLY A 146 -4.65 2.08 12.69
N VAL A 147 -5.93 2.02 12.36
CA VAL A 147 -6.82 0.91 12.74
C VAL A 147 -7.78 0.54 11.62
N MET A 148 -8.25 -0.69 11.68
CA MET A 148 -9.42 -1.21 11.01
C MET A 148 -10.36 -1.74 12.10
N CYS A 149 -11.54 -1.16 12.23
CA CYS A 149 -12.54 -1.49 13.24
C CYS A 149 -13.66 -2.37 12.68
N ASN A 150 -14.35 -3.09 13.56
CA ASN A 150 -15.57 -3.83 13.20
C ASN A 150 -16.77 -2.86 13.09
N PRO A 151 -17.61 -2.96 12.04
CA PRO A 151 -18.70 -2.01 11.81
C PRO A 151 -19.69 -1.93 12.99
N PRO A 152 -20.40 -0.80 13.20
CA PRO A 152 -21.27 -0.59 14.37
C PRO A 152 -22.49 -1.52 14.36
N ALA A 153 -22.99 -1.93 15.54
CA ALA A 153 -24.21 -2.75 15.65
C ALA A 153 -25.48 -2.11 15.05
N ALA A 154 -25.49 -0.80 14.80
CA ALA A 154 -26.58 -0.15 14.06
C ALA A 154 -26.63 -0.58 12.58
N ALA A 155 -25.49 -0.94 11.97
CA ALA A 155 -25.43 -1.56 10.65
C ALA A 155 -25.98 -2.99 10.63
N LEU A 156 -26.06 -3.66 11.80
CA LEU A 156 -26.69 -4.98 11.96
C LEU A 156 -28.21 -4.91 12.11
N ARG A 157 -28.80 -3.71 12.22
CA ARG A 157 -30.26 -3.49 12.43
C ARG A 157 -30.98 -2.84 11.26
N ALA A 158 -30.27 -2.54 10.18
CA ALA A 158 -30.93 -2.25 8.91
C ALA A 158 -31.53 -3.56 8.40
N GLU A 159 -32.87 -3.64 8.35
CA GLU A 159 -33.61 -4.71 7.70
C GLU A 159 -32.91 -5.10 6.38
N PRO A 160 -32.69 -6.41 6.16
CA PRO A 160 -31.83 -6.87 5.10
C PRO A 160 -32.40 -6.44 3.76
N ALA A 161 -31.67 -5.58 3.05
CA ALA A 161 -31.68 -5.65 1.61
C ALA A 161 -31.28 -7.09 1.28
N THR A 162 -32.28 -7.90 0.94
CA THR A 162 -32.19 -9.27 0.42
C THR A 162 -30.76 -9.72 0.15
N PHE A 163 -30.21 -10.54 1.05
CA PHE A 163 -28.97 -11.31 0.88
C PHE A 163 -28.14 -10.87 -0.33
N ALA A 164 -27.33 -9.81 -0.18
CA ALA A 164 -26.09 -9.77 -0.93
C ALA A 164 -25.25 -10.89 -0.34
N ASP A 165 -25.35 -12.03 -0.99
CA ASP A 165 -24.50 -13.20 -0.83
C ASP A 165 -23.06 -12.70 -0.63
N ASP A 166 -22.50 -12.85 0.58
CA ASP A 166 -21.08 -12.59 0.88
C ASP A 166 -20.19 -13.70 0.28
N ARG A 167 -20.71 -14.40 -0.73
CA ARG A 167 -19.92 -15.15 -1.68
C ARG A 167 -19.34 -14.13 -2.66
N PRO A 168 -18.05 -14.26 -3.01
CA PRO A 168 -17.49 -13.46 -4.08
C PRO A 168 -18.44 -13.54 -5.28
N LEU A 169 -18.91 -12.38 -5.75
CA LEU A 169 -19.80 -12.31 -6.90
C LEU A 169 -19.13 -13.06 -8.04
N ALA A 170 -19.79 -14.12 -8.52
CA ALA A 170 -19.19 -14.97 -9.52
C ALA A 170 -18.85 -14.15 -10.76
N LYS A 171 -17.57 -14.19 -11.16
CA LYS A 171 -17.04 -13.49 -12.31
C LYS A 171 -17.06 -14.41 -13.53
N PHE A 172 -17.46 -13.88 -14.67
CA PHE A 172 -17.54 -14.63 -15.92
C PHE A 172 -17.06 -13.76 -17.08
N PRO A 173 -16.52 -14.38 -18.15
CA PRO A 173 -16.31 -13.68 -19.41
C PRO A 173 -17.65 -13.23 -19.99
N ILE A 174 -17.62 -12.15 -20.77
CA ILE A 174 -18.81 -11.64 -21.45
C ILE A 174 -19.21 -12.64 -22.54
N HIS A 175 -20.51 -12.95 -22.61
CA HIS A 175 -21.03 -14.00 -23.50
C HIS A 175 -20.61 -13.80 -24.97
N PRO A 176 -20.34 -14.88 -25.72
CA PRO A 176 -19.93 -14.81 -27.12
C PRO A 176 -20.98 -14.21 -28.08
N ASN A 177 -22.23 -14.09 -27.65
CA ASN A 177 -23.29 -13.44 -28.42
C ASN A 177 -23.37 -11.92 -28.17
N SER A 178 -22.64 -11.40 -27.19
CA SER A 178 -22.58 -9.98 -26.84
C SER A 178 -21.26 -9.38 -27.34
N ARG A 179 -21.30 -8.16 -27.87
CA ARG A 179 -20.10 -7.45 -28.31
C ARG A 179 -19.77 -6.29 -27.38
N LEU A 180 -18.60 -6.36 -26.78
CA LEU A 180 -18.03 -5.28 -25.98
C LEU A 180 -17.13 -4.40 -26.85
N TYR A 181 -17.42 -3.11 -26.89
CA TYR A 181 -16.59 -2.10 -27.53
C TYR A 181 -15.88 -1.27 -26.47
N VAL A 182 -14.59 -1.00 -26.67
CA VAL A 182 -13.75 -0.20 -25.77
C VAL A 182 -13.32 1.09 -26.46
N ARG A 183 -13.16 2.18 -25.71
CA ARG A 183 -12.48 3.41 -26.18
C ARG A 183 -11.85 4.19 -25.03
N LEU A 184 -10.84 5.00 -25.35
CA LEU A 184 -10.25 5.97 -24.42
C LEU A 184 -10.83 7.37 -24.62
N ARG A 185 -11.07 8.09 -23.51
CA ARG A 185 -11.57 9.47 -23.54
C ARG A 185 -10.95 10.34 -22.44
N GLY A 186 -10.88 11.65 -22.70
CA GLY A 186 -10.43 12.65 -21.72
C GLY A 186 -8.92 12.81 -21.61
N GLY A 187 -8.13 11.99 -22.31
CA GLY A 187 -6.69 12.19 -22.50
C GLY A 187 -6.33 13.39 -23.35
N ARG A 188 -5.10 13.88 -23.19
CA ARG A 188 -4.50 14.90 -24.07
C ARG A 188 -4.02 14.29 -25.37
N SER A 189 -3.68 12.99 -25.36
CA SER A 189 -3.29 12.20 -26.52
C SER A 189 -4.32 11.10 -26.84
N ARG A 190 -4.11 10.39 -27.94
CA ARG A 190 -4.94 9.23 -28.31
C ARG A 190 -4.60 7.97 -27.48
N ASN A 191 -3.45 7.96 -26.83
CA ASN A 191 -2.91 6.80 -26.14
C ASN A 191 -3.21 6.82 -24.64
N GLU A 192 -3.91 7.84 -24.14
CA GLU A 192 -4.25 7.95 -22.73
C GLU A 192 -5.72 8.32 -22.56
N GLY A 193 -6.28 7.92 -21.43
CA GLY A 193 -7.60 8.36 -21.01
C GLY A 193 -8.32 7.36 -20.13
N ARG A 194 -9.51 7.75 -19.70
CA ARG A 194 -10.43 6.84 -19.03
C ARG A 194 -10.92 5.78 -20.01
N VAL A 195 -11.13 4.57 -19.51
CA VAL A 195 -11.66 3.46 -20.29
C VAL A 195 -13.19 3.52 -20.26
N GLU A 196 -13.78 3.70 -21.44
CA GLU A 196 -15.23 3.61 -21.63
C GLU A 196 -15.57 2.36 -22.42
N VAL A 197 -16.62 1.68 -21.98
CA VAL A 197 -17.11 0.45 -22.60
C VAL A 197 -18.55 0.62 -23.09
N ARG A 198 -18.91 -0.16 -24.11
CA ARG A 198 -20.28 -0.26 -24.63
C ARG A 198 -20.60 -1.71 -24.99
N ILE A 199 -21.69 -2.25 -24.44
CA ILE A 199 -22.16 -3.62 -24.69
C ILE A 199 -23.44 -3.54 -25.53
N ASP A 200 -23.52 -4.32 -26.61
CA ASP A 200 -24.75 -4.56 -27.39
C ASP A 200 -25.55 -3.31 -27.80
N GLY A 201 -24.84 -2.22 -28.12
CA GLY A 201 -25.47 -0.96 -28.56
C GLY A 201 -26.05 -0.09 -27.44
N GLN A 202 -25.78 -0.42 -26.17
CA GLN A 202 -26.11 0.43 -25.02
C GLN A 202 -25.35 1.76 -25.04
N ARG A 203 -25.57 2.60 -24.02
CA ARG A 203 -24.79 3.84 -23.85
C ARG A 203 -23.37 3.52 -23.41
N TRP A 204 -22.45 4.42 -23.73
CA TRP A 204 -21.09 4.36 -23.20
C TRP A 204 -21.12 4.57 -21.68
N GLY A 205 -20.50 3.66 -20.95
CA GLY A 205 -20.33 3.69 -19.50
C GLY A 205 -18.86 3.51 -19.12
N SER A 206 -18.53 3.83 -17.86
CA SER A 206 -17.22 3.59 -17.28
C SER A 206 -17.08 2.16 -16.74
N ILE A 207 -15.85 1.77 -16.43
CA ILE A 207 -15.52 0.59 -15.63
C ILE A 207 -15.19 1.08 -14.21
N CYS A 208 -15.64 0.36 -13.18
CA CYS A 208 -15.19 0.60 -11.81
C CYS A 208 -13.67 0.46 -11.71
N ALA A 209 -13.04 1.30 -10.91
CA ALA A 209 -11.61 1.24 -10.68
C ALA A 209 -11.17 0.11 -9.73
N ASP A 210 -12.10 -0.48 -8.99
CA ASP A 210 -11.81 -1.51 -7.98
C ASP A 210 -11.05 -2.69 -8.58
N GLY A 211 -9.82 -2.91 -8.12
CA GLY A 211 -8.95 -3.98 -8.61
C GLY A 211 -8.33 -3.73 -9.98
N TRP A 212 -8.48 -2.52 -10.55
CA TRP A 212 -7.87 -2.17 -11.83
C TRP A 212 -6.35 -2.14 -11.72
N SER A 213 -5.67 -3.00 -12.47
CA SER A 213 -4.23 -3.21 -12.45
C SER A 213 -3.59 -3.07 -13.84
N MET A 214 -2.27 -3.29 -13.89
CA MET A 214 -1.51 -3.32 -15.14
C MET A 214 -1.97 -4.44 -16.09
N LEU A 215 -2.54 -5.54 -15.57
CA LEU A 215 -3.01 -6.68 -16.37
C LEU A 215 -4.21 -6.28 -17.23
N GLU A 216 -5.23 -5.67 -16.63
CA GLU A 216 -6.41 -5.18 -17.35
C GLU A 216 -6.05 -4.07 -18.33
N ALA A 217 -5.16 -3.17 -17.91
CA ALA A 217 -4.68 -2.08 -18.76
C ALA A 217 -3.96 -2.60 -20.01
N ASN A 218 -3.13 -3.64 -19.87
CA ASN A 218 -2.42 -4.26 -20.98
C ASN A 218 -3.39 -4.84 -22.02
N VAL A 219 -4.45 -5.52 -21.57
CA VAL A 219 -5.50 -6.03 -22.48
C VAL A 219 -6.18 -4.88 -23.23
N VAL A 220 -6.51 -3.78 -22.56
CA VAL A 220 -7.12 -2.60 -23.21
C VAL A 220 -6.20 -1.97 -24.24
N CYS A 221 -4.92 -1.76 -23.91
CA CYS A 221 -3.96 -1.15 -24.83
C CYS A 221 -3.73 -2.01 -26.08
N ARG A 222 -3.68 -3.35 -25.91
CA ARG A 222 -3.54 -4.29 -27.03
C ARG A 222 -4.82 -4.36 -27.88
N GLN A 223 -5.99 -4.42 -27.24
CA GLN A 223 -7.28 -4.46 -27.94
C GLN A 223 -7.50 -3.21 -28.81
N LEU A 224 -7.01 -2.05 -28.37
CA LEU A 224 -7.12 -0.78 -29.10
C LEU A 224 -5.98 -0.54 -30.10
N ASP A 225 -5.03 -1.48 -30.23
CA ASP A 225 -3.83 -1.34 -31.07
C ASP A 225 -3.02 -0.08 -30.71
N LEU A 226 -2.80 0.13 -29.40
CA LEU A 226 -2.05 1.26 -28.84
C LEU A 226 -0.73 0.82 -28.18
N GLY A 227 -0.33 -0.44 -28.35
CA GLY A 227 0.85 -1.03 -27.74
C GLY A 227 0.55 -1.70 -26.40
N TYR A 228 1.39 -1.43 -25.40
CA TYR A 228 1.35 -1.97 -24.05
C TYR A 228 0.91 -0.90 -23.06
N ALA A 229 0.37 -1.31 -21.91
CA ALA A 229 0.09 -0.41 -20.82
C ALA A 229 1.40 0.05 -20.18
N ARG A 230 1.56 1.36 -20.08
CA ARG A 230 2.63 2.01 -19.34
C ARG A 230 2.21 2.29 -17.90
N GLU A 231 0.98 2.75 -17.71
CA GLU A 231 0.42 3.06 -16.39
C GLU A 231 -1.08 2.71 -16.36
N ALA A 232 -1.52 2.19 -15.21
CA ALA A 232 -2.92 1.91 -14.90
C ALA A 232 -3.35 2.77 -13.71
N PHE A 233 -4.44 3.52 -13.84
CA PHE A 233 -4.90 4.44 -12.80
C PHE A 233 -6.33 4.18 -12.35
N GLN A 234 -6.55 4.53 -11.08
CA GLN A 234 -7.84 4.54 -10.42
C GLN A 234 -8.25 5.99 -10.09
N THR A 235 -8.51 6.80 -11.12
CA THR A 235 -8.61 8.27 -10.99
C THR A 235 -9.72 8.88 -11.86
N ASP A 236 -10.22 10.04 -11.45
CA ASP A 236 -11.11 10.90 -12.25
C ASP A 236 -10.35 11.96 -13.07
N TYR A 237 -9.01 11.95 -13.06
CA TYR A 237 -8.16 12.93 -13.75
C TYR A 237 -8.54 13.16 -15.22
N PHE A 238 -8.91 12.09 -15.93
CA PHE A 238 -9.35 12.14 -17.33
C PHE A 238 -10.85 12.48 -17.49
N GLY A 239 -11.45 13.09 -16.47
CA GLY A 239 -12.87 13.37 -16.35
C GLY A 239 -13.68 12.12 -15.98
N GLY A 240 -14.74 12.30 -15.19
CA GLY A 240 -15.56 11.18 -14.71
C GLY A 240 -16.89 11.60 -14.11
N ALA A 241 -16.93 12.77 -13.46
CA ALA A 241 -18.08 13.23 -12.67
C ALA A 241 -19.43 13.35 -13.44
N ASN A 242 -19.38 13.56 -14.76
CA ASN A 242 -20.56 13.70 -15.63
C ASN A 242 -20.77 12.49 -16.57
N ILE A 243 -19.96 11.44 -16.46
CA ILE A 243 -20.07 10.25 -17.31
C ILE A 243 -21.07 9.26 -16.70
N SER A 244 -21.77 8.59 -17.62
CA SER A 244 -22.80 7.59 -17.38
C SER A 244 -22.38 6.54 -16.35
N ARG A 245 -23.37 5.98 -15.65
CA ARG A 245 -23.23 4.92 -14.64
C ARG A 245 -22.18 3.85 -15.01
N PRO A 246 -21.41 3.36 -14.03
CA PRO A 246 -20.46 2.27 -14.28
C PRO A 246 -21.21 1.08 -14.87
N MET A 247 -20.65 0.49 -15.92
CA MET A 247 -21.28 -0.60 -16.68
C MET A 247 -20.61 -1.95 -16.40
N LEU A 248 -19.34 -1.93 -15.99
CA LEU A 248 -18.59 -3.12 -15.58
C LEU A 248 -17.95 -2.85 -14.20
N SER A 249 -17.90 -3.90 -13.38
CA SER A 249 -17.17 -3.92 -12.11
C SER A 249 -16.46 -5.26 -11.92
N GLY A 250 -15.43 -5.25 -11.05
CA GLY A 250 -14.67 -6.45 -10.70
C GLY A 250 -13.96 -7.08 -11.88
N THR A 251 -13.53 -6.27 -12.84
CA THR A 251 -12.75 -6.71 -13.99
C THR A 251 -11.43 -7.30 -13.51
N GLU A 252 -11.17 -8.54 -13.89
CA GLU A 252 -9.95 -9.27 -13.57
C GLU A 252 -9.50 -10.02 -14.83
N CYS A 253 -8.36 -9.60 -15.36
CA CYS A 253 -7.74 -10.19 -16.52
C CYS A 253 -6.55 -11.05 -16.10
N TYR A 254 -6.33 -12.13 -16.85
CA TYR A 254 -5.07 -12.84 -16.83
C TYR A 254 -3.98 -12.00 -17.53
N GLY A 255 -4.26 -11.18 -18.52
CA GLY A 255 -3.31 -10.38 -19.30
C GLY A 255 -2.89 -10.98 -20.65
N ASN A 256 -3.29 -12.23 -20.95
CA ASN A 256 -3.08 -12.86 -22.27
C ASN A 256 -4.34 -12.82 -23.15
N GLU A 257 -5.44 -12.28 -22.63
CA GLU A 257 -6.67 -12.05 -23.35
C GLU A 257 -6.45 -11.07 -24.51
N THR A 258 -7.14 -11.33 -25.63
CA THR A 258 -7.10 -10.46 -26.81
C THR A 258 -8.09 -9.31 -26.71
N GLU A 259 -9.19 -9.53 -25.99
CA GLU A 259 -10.24 -8.53 -25.79
C GLU A 259 -10.59 -8.46 -24.31
N LEU A 260 -10.95 -7.26 -23.85
CA LEU A 260 -11.43 -7.06 -22.49
C LEU A 260 -12.66 -7.92 -22.17
N ALA A 261 -13.42 -8.34 -23.19
CA ALA A 261 -14.59 -9.21 -23.04
C ALA A 261 -14.26 -10.62 -22.51
N ASP A 262 -13.04 -11.10 -22.78
CA ASP A 262 -12.57 -12.43 -22.37
C ASP A 262 -12.13 -12.46 -20.89
N CYS A 263 -11.88 -11.28 -20.31
CA CYS A 263 -11.56 -11.15 -18.90
C CYS A 263 -12.78 -11.47 -18.02
N LEU A 264 -12.52 -11.76 -16.75
CA LEU A 264 -13.56 -12.05 -15.79
C LEU A 264 -14.20 -10.75 -15.30
N HIS A 265 -15.53 -10.67 -15.34
CA HIS A 265 -16.29 -9.53 -14.81
C HIS A 265 -17.46 -9.98 -13.96
N HIS A 266 -17.91 -9.12 -13.05
CA HIS A 266 -19.20 -9.33 -12.39
C HIS A 266 -20.36 -9.30 -13.40
N ASN A 267 -21.45 -9.98 -13.06
CA ASN A 267 -22.60 -10.13 -13.96
C ASN A 267 -23.30 -8.78 -14.25
N HIS A 268 -23.05 -8.25 -15.45
CA HIS A 268 -23.62 -7.00 -15.95
C HIS A 268 -25.14 -7.03 -16.18
N ILE A 269 -25.75 -8.23 -16.34
CA ILE A 269 -27.19 -8.40 -16.63
C ILE A 269 -28.05 -8.26 -15.37
N ARG A 270 -27.50 -8.56 -14.18
CA ARG A 270 -28.22 -8.45 -12.89
C ARG A 270 -28.34 -7.00 -12.38
N GLY A 271 -27.76 -6.02 -13.08
CA GLY A 271 -28.00 -4.60 -12.84
C GLY A 271 -27.38 -4.02 -11.57
N ILE A 272 -26.58 -4.79 -10.82
CA ILE A 272 -25.85 -4.31 -9.65
C ILE A 272 -24.38 -4.14 -10.03
N VAL A 273 -24.07 -3.06 -10.75
CA VAL A 273 -22.69 -2.56 -10.83
C VAL A 273 -22.49 -1.70 -9.59
N SER A 274 -22.05 -2.33 -8.50
CA SER A 274 -21.62 -1.64 -7.29
C SER A 274 -20.12 -1.45 -7.37
N CYS A 275 -19.66 -0.20 -7.48
CA CYS A 275 -18.24 0.12 -7.24
C CYS A 275 -18.10 0.42 -5.75
N HIS A 276 -17.05 -0.11 -5.12
CA HIS A 276 -16.68 0.24 -3.75
C HIS A 276 -15.90 1.55 -3.77
N GLY A 277 -16.41 2.58 -3.09
CA GLY A 277 -15.74 3.89 -3.00
C GLY A 277 -16.50 5.05 -3.64
N SER A 278 -15.85 6.21 -3.70
CA SER A 278 -16.47 7.42 -4.24
C SER A 278 -16.77 7.24 -5.73
N ARG A 279 -17.91 7.75 -6.22
CA ARG A 279 -18.39 7.61 -7.63
C ARG A 279 -17.44 8.20 -8.71
N GLN A 280 -16.25 8.62 -8.32
CA GLN A 280 -15.25 9.32 -9.11
C GLN A 280 -14.06 8.41 -9.47
N HIS A 281 -13.83 7.28 -8.80
CA HIS A 281 -12.75 6.36 -9.19
C HIS A 281 -13.13 5.57 -10.44
N VAL A 282 -12.56 5.95 -11.58
CA VAL A 282 -12.76 5.31 -12.88
C VAL A 282 -11.46 4.69 -13.35
N ALA A 283 -11.55 3.52 -13.99
CA ALA A 283 -10.42 2.90 -14.65
C ALA A 283 -9.87 3.79 -15.78
N ALA A 284 -8.59 4.11 -15.72
CA ALA A 284 -7.88 4.83 -16.75
C ALA A 284 -6.54 4.18 -17.09
N VAL A 285 -6.06 4.42 -18.30
CA VAL A 285 -4.83 3.82 -18.82
C VAL A 285 -4.01 4.83 -19.61
N ILE A 286 -2.70 4.64 -19.59
CA ILE A 286 -1.76 5.22 -20.55
C ILE A 286 -1.08 4.07 -21.29
N CYS A 287 -1.16 4.10 -22.60
CA CYS A 287 -0.56 3.13 -23.50
C CYS A 287 0.71 3.70 -24.17
N ASP A 288 1.68 2.83 -24.40
CA ASP A 288 2.91 3.14 -25.13
C ASP A 288 3.33 1.93 -25.97
N TYR A 289 3.99 2.16 -27.10
CA TYR A 289 4.56 1.06 -27.91
C TYR A 289 5.89 0.56 -27.32
N LEU A 290 6.47 1.35 -26.43
CA LEU A 290 7.70 1.03 -25.72
C LEU A 290 7.39 0.45 -24.34
N SER A 291 7.85 -0.76 -24.06
CA SER A 291 7.74 -1.41 -22.75
C SER A 291 8.87 -2.42 -22.55
N PRO A 292 9.46 -2.53 -21.34
CA PRO A 292 10.47 -3.54 -21.04
C PRO A 292 9.83 -4.94 -20.93
N ASP A 293 10.65 -5.99 -20.90
CA ASP A 293 10.19 -7.38 -20.71
C ASP A 293 11.30 -8.14 -19.99
N LEU A 294 11.15 -8.38 -18.69
CA LEU A 294 12.12 -9.08 -17.87
C LEU A 294 11.90 -10.58 -17.97
N VAL A 295 12.97 -11.30 -18.32
CA VAL A 295 12.96 -12.75 -18.42
C VAL A 295 13.92 -13.31 -17.41
N VAL A 296 13.42 -14.18 -16.53
CA VAL A 296 14.25 -14.90 -15.57
C VAL A 296 15.14 -15.91 -16.31
N ASP A 297 16.45 -15.86 -16.06
CA ASP A 297 17.36 -16.91 -16.50
C ASP A 297 17.41 -18.03 -15.45
N PHE A 298 16.59 -19.06 -15.69
CA PHE A 298 16.52 -20.19 -14.76
C PHE A 298 17.72 -21.13 -14.84
N TYR A 299 18.55 -21.05 -15.89
CA TYR A 299 19.75 -21.89 -15.97
C TYR A 299 20.80 -21.48 -14.93
N GLU A 300 20.90 -20.18 -14.65
CA GLU A 300 21.76 -19.67 -13.57
C GLU A 300 21.34 -20.25 -12.21
N ILE A 301 20.03 -20.37 -11.95
CA ILE A 301 19.49 -20.97 -10.73
C ILE A 301 19.90 -22.45 -10.65
N GLU A 302 19.64 -23.24 -11.70
CA GLU A 302 19.98 -24.67 -11.72
C GLU A 302 21.49 -24.94 -11.52
N GLN A 303 22.35 -24.09 -12.10
CA GLN A 303 23.80 -24.28 -12.07
C GLN A 303 24.44 -23.86 -10.74
N THR A 304 23.83 -22.89 -10.05
CA THR A 304 24.44 -22.27 -8.87
C THR A 304 23.73 -22.59 -7.56
N ALA A 305 22.57 -23.28 -7.60
CA ALA A 305 21.85 -23.68 -6.39
C ALA A 305 22.68 -24.62 -5.51
N HIS A 306 22.92 -24.22 -4.26
CA HIS A 306 23.65 -25.04 -3.27
C HIS A 306 23.27 -24.68 -1.82
N LEU A 307 23.67 -25.52 -0.87
CA LEU A 307 23.46 -25.29 0.56
C LEU A 307 24.67 -24.60 1.19
N GLU A 308 24.40 -23.62 2.05
CA GLU A 308 25.38 -23.02 2.96
C GLU A 308 24.80 -23.00 4.37
N ASP A 309 25.49 -23.63 5.33
CA ASP A 309 25.20 -23.42 6.75
C ASP A 309 26.00 -22.20 7.22
N ARG A 310 25.36 -21.11 7.63
CA ARG A 310 26.02 -19.86 8.01
C ARG A 310 25.71 -19.48 9.47
N PRO A 311 26.72 -19.11 10.28
CA PRO A 311 26.48 -18.65 11.65
C PRO A 311 25.78 -17.29 11.64
N MET A 312 24.82 -17.09 12.54
CA MET A 312 24.02 -15.86 12.61
C MET A 312 24.85 -14.60 12.87
N LEU A 313 26.01 -14.71 13.54
CA LEU A 313 26.94 -13.59 13.69
C LEU A 313 27.37 -12.96 12.34
N LEU A 314 27.47 -13.76 11.28
CA LEU A 314 27.88 -13.29 9.95
C LEU A 314 26.70 -12.84 9.08
N MET A 315 25.50 -12.74 9.65
CA MET A 315 24.26 -12.43 8.92
C MET A 315 23.55 -11.20 9.47
N GLN A 316 24.23 -10.38 10.28
CA GLN A 316 23.62 -9.21 10.93
C GLN A 316 22.93 -8.28 9.91
N CYS A 317 23.63 -7.96 8.83
CA CYS A 317 23.07 -7.17 7.72
C CYS A 317 21.84 -7.82 7.09
N ALA A 318 21.92 -9.11 6.74
CA ALA A 318 20.79 -9.82 6.17
C ALA A 318 19.60 -9.94 7.16
N MET A 319 19.87 -9.94 8.47
CA MET A 319 18.83 -9.93 9.49
C MET A 319 18.17 -8.55 9.64
N GLU A 320 18.94 -7.45 9.54
CA GLU A 320 18.41 -6.08 9.50
C GLU A 320 17.48 -5.87 8.30
N GLU A 321 17.74 -6.56 7.18
CA GLU A 321 16.93 -6.52 5.96
C GLU A 321 15.81 -7.57 5.87
N ASN A 322 15.51 -8.26 6.97
CA ASN A 322 14.46 -9.28 7.03
C ASN A 322 14.69 -10.54 6.14
N CYS A 323 15.93 -10.85 5.74
CA CYS A 323 16.22 -11.92 4.77
C CYS A 323 16.41 -13.33 5.37
N VAL A 324 15.99 -13.55 6.61
CA VAL A 324 16.00 -14.87 7.26
C VAL A 324 14.62 -15.18 7.82
N SER A 325 14.36 -16.44 8.15
CA SER A 325 13.06 -16.86 8.69
C SER A 325 12.72 -16.19 10.03
N ASN A 326 11.44 -16.18 10.39
CA ASN A 326 10.94 -15.62 11.64
C ASN A 326 11.57 -16.27 12.88
N GLU A 327 11.87 -17.56 12.81
CA GLU A 327 12.50 -18.33 13.86
C GLU A 327 13.89 -17.80 14.21
N ALA A 328 14.64 -17.28 13.23
CA ALA A 328 15.95 -16.66 13.47
C ALA A 328 15.85 -15.43 14.41
N TYR A 329 14.81 -14.62 14.28
CA TYR A 329 14.58 -13.45 15.15
C TYR A 329 14.17 -13.86 16.56
N GLN A 330 13.38 -14.92 16.69
CA GLN A 330 13.04 -15.50 18.00
C GLN A 330 14.31 -15.99 18.71
N ILE A 331 15.17 -16.71 17.99
CA ILE A 331 16.46 -17.17 18.52
C ILE A 331 17.33 -15.98 18.96
N GLN A 332 17.39 -14.90 18.16
CA GLN A 332 18.17 -13.71 18.50
C GLN A 332 17.73 -13.04 19.80
N ARG A 333 16.41 -12.98 20.04
CA ARG A 333 15.82 -12.39 21.24
C ARG A 333 15.97 -13.29 22.47
N ASP A 334 15.77 -14.59 22.30
CA ASP A 334 15.56 -15.52 23.41
C ASP A 334 16.85 -16.27 23.82
N ASP A 335 17.82 -16.45 22.91
CA ASP A 335 19.08 -17.17 23.17
C ASP A 335 20.29 -16.20 23.29
N PRO A 336 20.96 -16.08 24.44
CA PRO A 336 22.15 -15.24 24.59
C PRO A 336 23.34 -15.68 23.72
N SER A 337 23.33 -16.93 23.26
CA SER A 337 24.33 -17.53 22.38
C SER A 337 23.95 -17.53 20.90
N TRP A 338 22.88 -16.81 20.50
CA TRP A 338 22.35 -16.74 19.13
C TRP A 338 23.43 -16.53 18.06
N ARG A 339 24.49 -15.78 18.37
CA ARG A 339 25.64 -15.51 17.46
C ARG A 339 26.30 -16.79 16.92
N TYR A 340 26.27 -17.87 17.68
CA TYR A 340 26.88 -19.15 17.31
C TYR A 340 25.89 -20.13 16.67
N GLN A 341 24.59 -19.84 16.75
CA GLN A 341 23.57 -20.60 16.05
C GLN A 341 23.79 -20.49 14.54
N ARG A 342 23.49 -21.57 13.82
CA ARG A 342 23.65 -21.65 12.38
C ARG A 342 22.29 -21.73 11.72
N ARG A 343 22.17 -21.05 10.58
CA ARG A 343 21.03 -21.13 9.68
C ARG A 343 21.46 -21.83 8.41
N ARG A 344 20.58 -22.65 7.85
CA ARG A 344 20.80 -23.38 6.61
C ARG A 344 20.12 -22.64 5.46
N LEU A 345 20.92 -22.23 4.50
CA LEU A 345 20.50 -21.36 3.41
C LEU A 345 20.58 -22.13 2.10
N LEU A 346 19.51 -22.09 1.31
CA LEU A 346 19.53 -22.46 -0.10
C LEU A 346 19.93 -21.24 -0.92
N LYS A 347 21.17 -21.20 -1.40
CA LYS A 347 21.75 -20.08 -2.15
C LYS A 347 21.71 -20.36 -3.64
N PHE A 348 21.51 -19.33 -4.46
CA PHE A 348 21.45 -19.43 -5.92
C PHE A 348 21.70 -18.06 -6.55
N THR A 349 22.18 -18.01 -7.79
CA THR A 349 22.22 -16.79 -8.58
C THR A 349 20.86 -16.54 -9.19
N ALA A 350 20.35 -15.32 -9.11
CA ALA A 350 19.18 -14.87 -9.86
C ALA A 350 19.62 -13.87 -10.92
N ALA A 351 19.25 -14.11 -12.17
CA ALA A 351 19.55 -13.24 -13.28
C ALA A 351 18.28 -12.92 -14.07
N ALA A 352 18.16 -11.68 -14.52
CA ALA A 352 17.03 -11.21 -15.31
C ALA A 352 17.52 -10.44 -16.52
N ILE A 353 17.17 -10.87 -17.73
CA ILE A 353 17.48 -10.13 -18.97
C ILE A 353 16.28 -9.28 -19.36
N ASN A 354 16.52 -8.03 -19.77
CA ASN A 354 15.51 -7.21 -20.42
C ASN A 354 15.45 -7.54 -21.92
N ALA A 355 14.49 -8.36 -22.31
CA ALA A 355 14.17 -8.73 -23.69
C ALA A 355 13.16 -7.78 -24.36
N GLY A 356 12.76 -6.71 -23.67
CA GLY A 356 11.80 -5.73 -24.17
C GLY A 356 12.41 -4.79 -25.21
N ASN A 357 11.67 -3.74 -25.55
CA ASN A 357 12.10 -2.76 -26.55
C ASN A 357 12.47 -1.39 -25.96
N THR A 358 12.45 -1.25 -24.64
CA THR A 358 12.92 -0.07 -23.90
C THR A 358 13.53 -0.50 -22.57
N ASP A 359 14.24 0.42 -21.93
CA ASP A 359 14.92 0.19 -20.66
C ASP A 359 13.91 -0.04 -19.53
N PHE A 360 14.15 -1.05 -18.69
CA PHE A 360 13.40 -1.25 -17.45
C PHE A 360 13.86 -0.21 -16.42
N ARG A 361 12.91 0.46 -15.77
CA ARG A 361 13.19 1.55 -14.82
C ARG A 361 12.45 1.31 -13.51
N PRO A 362 13.04 1.69 -12.37
CA PRO A 362 12.36 1.60 -11.09
C PRO A 362 11.13 2.52 -11.06
N PHE A 363 10.09 2.10 -10.35
CA PHE A 363 8.87 2.89 -10.18
C PHE A 363 9.05 4.08 -9.24
N LYS A 364 9.96 3.98 -8.24
CA LYS A 364 10.26 5.08 -7.32
C LYS A 364 11.11 6.14 -8.03
N GLU A 365 10.76 7.41 -7.81
CA GLU A 365 11.60 8.51 -8.25
C GLU A 365 12.95 8.49 -7.54
N LYS A 366 13.99 9.02 -8.19
CA LYS A 366 15.38 9.02 -7.67
C LYS A 366 15.52 9.69 -6.29
N SER A 367 14.64 10.63 -5.97
CA SER A 367 14.56 11.31 -4.67
C SER A 367 14.08 10.39 -3.54
N GLN A 368 13.40 9.29 -3.87
CA GLN A 368 12.83 8.33 -2.94
C GLN A 368 13.67 7.06 -2.81
N TRP A 369 14.87 7.05 -3.39
CA TRP A 369 15.78 5.91 -3.25
C TRP A 369 16.44 5.94 -1.88
N GLU A 370 16.45 4.78 -1.23
CA GLU A 370 16.95 4.64 0.14
C GLU A 370 18.37 4.10 0.11
N TRP A 371 19.30 4.70 0.85
CA TRP A 371 20.66 4.20 0.96
C TRP A 371 20.71 3.02 1.92
N HIS A 372 21.44 1.97 1.55
CA HIS A 372 21.65 0.85 2.45
C HIS A 372 23.10 0.65 2.84
N MET A 373 23.32 0.66 4.15
CA MET A 373 24.64 0.67 4.74
C MET A 373 25.39 -0.64 4.51
N CYS A 374 24.71 -1.78 4.51
CA CYS A 374 25.39 -3.07 4.30
C CYS A 374 25.79 -3.31 2.85
N HIS A 375 25.05 -2.73 1.89
CA HIS A 375 25.28 -2.94 0.46
C HIS A 375 25.99 -1.77 -0.24
N MET A 376 26.15 -0.65 0.47
CA MET A 376 26.87 0.55 0.03
C MET A 376 26.36 1.10 -1.31
N HIS A 377 25.04 1.00 -1.53
CA HIS A 377 24.36 1.58 -2.68
C HIS A 377 22.91 1.94 -2.33
N PHE A 378 22.24 2.63 -3.25
CA PHE A 378 20.84 3.03 -3.10
C PHE A 378 19.90 1.95 -3.64
N HIS A 379 18.76 1.75 -2.99
CA HIS A 379 17.70 0.88 -3.47
C HIS A 379 16.61 1.69 -4.14
N SER A 380 16.27 1.28 -5.36
CA SER A 380 15.25 1.95 -6.15
C SER A 380 13.88 1.27 -6.06
N MET A 381 13.81 0.10 -5.43
CA MET A 381 12.58 -0.66 -5.19
C MET A 381 12.70 -1.46 -3.88
N GLU A 382 11.59 -1.61 -3.15
CA GLU A 382 11.53 -2.38 -1.90
C GLU A 382 11.49 -3.89 -2.14
N VAL A 383 10.66 -4.33 -3.09
CA VAL A 383 10.50 -5.73 -3.49
C VAL A 383 10.62 -5.82 -5.01
N PHE A 384 11.74 -6.37 -5.50
CA PHE A 384 11.89 -6.67 -6.93
C PHE A 384 11.88 -8.17 -7.21
N ALA A 385 12.32 -9.01 -6.27
CA ALA A 385 12.21 -10.46 -6.41
C ALA A 385 11.79 -11.17 -5.12
N THR A 386 10.95 -12.19 -5.27
CA THR A 386 10.50 -13.09 -4.20
C THR A 386 10.96 -14.51 -4.48
N PHE A 387 11.31 -15.22 -3.40
CA PHE A 387 11.86 -16.57 -3.46
C PHE A 387 11.01 -17.47 -2.56
N ASP A 388 10.09 -18.22 -3.14
CA ASP A 388 9.11 -19.00 -2.40
C ASP A 388 9.38 -20.50 -2.57
N ILE A 389 9.22 -21.27 -1.49
CA ILE A 389 9.23 -22.73 -1.52
C ILE A 389 7.84 -23.24 -1.17
N PHE A 390 7.31 -24.12 -2.02
CA PHE A 390 6.01 -24.75 -1.86
C PHE A 390 6.12 -26.25 -1.59
N ASP A 391 5.21 -26.78 -0.79
CA ASP A 391 5.03 -28.22 -0.61
C ASP A 391 4.24 -28.86 -1.77
N ALA A 392 4.06 -30.18 -1.71
CA ALA A 392 3.31 -30.94 -2.71
C ALA A 392 1.82 -30.56 -2.76
N GLU A 393 1.29 -29.98 -1.68
CA GLU A 393 -0.08 -29.48 -1.60
C GLU A 393 -0.24 -28.04 -2.13
N GLY A 394 0.85 -27.40 -2.56
CA GLY A 394 0.86 -26.03 -3.08
C GLY A 394 0.81 -24.96 -2.00
N ARG A 395 1.12 -25.29 -0.74
CA ARG A 395 1.22 -24.33 0.36
C ARG A 395 2.64 -23.79 0.44
N LYS A 396 2.77 -22.49 0.66
CA LYS A 396 4.06 -21.84 0.89
C LYS A 396 4.61 -22.28 2.26
N VAL A 397 5.79 -22.90 2.26
CA VAL A 397 6.44 -23.46 3.47
C VAL A 397 7.70 -22.73 3.88
N ALA A 398 8.36 -22.04 2.95
CA ALA A 398 9.42 -21.09 3.26
C ALA A 398 9.36 -19.93 2.27
N GLN A 399 9.82 -18.78 2.73
CA GLN A 399 9.91 -17.57 1.94
C GLN A 399 11.28 -16.95 2.19
N GLY A 400 11.91 -16.55 1.11
CA GLY A 400 12.95 -15.55 1.09
C GLY A 400 12.50 -14.41 0.19
N HIS A 401 13.20 -13.31 0.32
CA HIS A 401 13.10 -12.21 -0.59
C HIS A 401 14.48 -11.61 -0.69
N LYS A 402 14.70 -10.97 -1.82
CA LYS A 402 15.76 -10.01 -1.90
C LYS A 402 15.11 -8.69 -1.49
N ALA A 403 15.32 -8.31 -0.24
CA ALA A 403 15.21 -6.91 0.13
C ALA A 403 16.22 -6.16 -0.74
N SER A 404 16.12 -4.84 -0.84
CA SER A 404 17.29 -4.07 -1.23
C SER A 404 17.86 -4.28 -2.66
N PHE A 405 17.19 -3.70 -3.67
CA PHE A 405 17.62 -3.85 -5.07
C PHE A 405 18.27 -2.62 -5.70
N CYS A 406 19.43 -2.88 -6.31
CA CYS A 406 20.11 -2.05 -7.29
C CYS A 406 19.78 -2.56 -8.70
N LEU A 407 19.19 -1.74 -9.57
CA LEU A 407 18.99 -2.14 -10.96
C LEU A 407 20.17 -1.64 -11.81
N GLU A 408 20.99 -2.55 -12.32
CA GLU A 408 22.15 -2.21 -13.16
C GLU A 408 22.42 -3.19 -14.31
N ASP A 409 23.26 -2.76 -15.25
CA ASP A 409 23.67 -3.59 -16.38
C ASP A 409 24.88 -4.48 -15.99
N SER A 410 24.63 -5.59 -15.29
CA SER A 410 25.68 -6.53 -14.85
C SER A 410 26.35 -7.27 -16.00
N SER A 411 25.59 -7.66 -17.03
CA SER A 411 26.11 -8.26 -18.27
C SER A 411 25.21 -7.85 -19.44
N CYS A 412 25.76 -7.80 -20.66
CA CYS A 412 24.98 -7.45 -21.85
C CYS A 412 25.37 -8.34 -23.02
N LEU A 413 24.47 -8.48 -23.99
CA LEU A 413 24.77 -9.17 -25.23
C LEU A 413 25.95 -8.53 -25.99
N PRO A 414 26.72 -9.30 -26.78
CA PRO A 414 27.88 -8.78 -27.50
C PRO A 414 27.53 -7.57 -28.37
N GLY A 415 28.28 -6.48 -28.20
CA GLY A 415 28.08 -5.24 -28.94
C GLY A 415 27.14 -4.23 -28.28
N ILE A 416 26.53 -4.56 -27.15
CA ILE A 416 25.71 -3.64 -26.34
C ILE A 416 26.57 -3.05 -25.21
N HIS A 417 26.48 -1.74 -25.03
CA HIS A 417 27.19 -1.03 -23.97
C HIS A 417 26.32 -0.90 -22.72
N LYS A 418 26.90 -1.20 -21.56
CA LYS A 418 26.31 -0.95 -20.25
C LYS A 418 26.07 0.56 -20.04
N LYS A 419 24.91 0.90 -19.52
CA LYS A 419 24.44 2.27 -19.28
C LYS A 419 24.16 2.52 -17.81
N TYR A 420 23.51 1.58 -17.13
CA TYR A 420 23.08 1.73 -15.73
C TYR A 420 24.09 1.14 -14.76
N ASN A 421 24.28 1.83 -13.64
CA ASN A 421 25.24 1.49 -12.60
C ASN A 421 24.82 2.14 -11.29
N CYS A 422 24.74 1.36 -10.21
CA CYS A 422 24.28 1.86 -8.92
C CYS A 422 25.37 2.58 -8.11
N ALA A 423 26.63 2.42 -8.48
CA ALA A 423 27.74 3.09 -7.80
C ALA A 423 27.62 4.62 -7.93
N ASN A 424 28.05 5.33 -6.88
CA ASN A 424 28.10 6.80 -6.84
C ASN A 424 26.75 7.49 -7.13
N PHE A 425 25.63 6.90 -6.69
CA PHE A 425 24.28 7.42 -6.96
C PHE A 425 23.99 7.56 -8.46
N GLY A 426 24.54 6.63 -9.25
CA GLY A 426 24.26 6.52 -10.68
C GLY A 426 22.79 6.19 -10.95
N ASP A 427 22.37 6.36 -12.20
CA ASP A 427 21.01 6.02 -12.60
C ASP A 427 20.85 4.50 -12.65
N GLN A 428 19.69 4.04 -12.20
CA GLN A 428 19.34 2.63 -12.13
C GLN A 428 18.33 2.24 -13.21
N GLY A 429 18.44 1.01 -13.66
CA GLY A 429 17.62 0.40 -14.69
C GLY A 429 18.33 -0.78 -15.34
N ILE A 430 17.62 -1.47 -16.23
CA ILE A 430 18.18 -2.57 -17.03
C ILE A 430 17.98 -2.21 -18.49
N SER A 431 19.08 -1.97 -19.19
CA SER A 431 19.06 -1.63 -20.60
C SER A 431 18.53 -2.78 -21.44
N VAL A 432 17.94 -2.47 -22.60
CA VAL A 432 17.53 -3.49 -23.57
C VAL A 432 18.71 -4.40 -23.93
N ASN A 433 18.49 -5.72 -23.89
CA ASN A 433 19.51 -6.76 -24.11
C ASN A 433 20.66 -6.79 -23.10
N CYS A 434 20.47 -6.16 -21.94
CA CYS A 434 21.31 -6.34 -20.77
C CYS A 434 20.56 -7.14 -19.70
N SER A 435 21.33 -7.75 -18.82
CA SER A 435 20.84 -8.49 -17.67
C SER A 435 21.45 -7.97 -16.38
N ASP A 436 20.60 -7.95 -15.37
CA ASP A 436 20.98 -7.73 -13.98
C ASP A 436 21.19 -9.09 -13.32
N VAL A 437 22.36 -9.29 -12.72
CA VAL A 437 22.80 -10.60 -12.22
C VAL A 437 23.17 -10.49 -10.75
N TYR A 438 22.30 -11.06 -9.91
CA TYR A 438 22.50 -11.20 -8.48
C TYR A 438 23.13 -12.53 -8.16
N LEU A 439 24.45 -12.51 -7.96
CA LEU A 439 25.24 -13.69 -7.67
C LEU A 439 24.90 -14.31 -6.31
N TYR A 440 24.97 -15.64 -6.23
CA TYR A 440 24.72 -16.41 -5.00
C TYR A 440 25.54 -15.97 -3.78
N ASN A 441 26.67 -15.28 -3.97
CA ASN A 441 27.54 -14.85 -2.87
C ASN A 441 27.07 -13.56 -2.17
N LEU A 442 26.07 -12.86 -2.73
CA LEU A 442 25.48 -11.67 -2.15
C LEU A 442 24.62 -12.01 -0.93
N ASP A 443 24.52 -11.07 0.01
CA ASP A 443 23.58 -11.20 1.13
C ASP A 443 22.14 -11.16 0.62
N CYS A 444 21.23 -11.82 1.34
CA CYS A 444 19.82 -12.00 0.97
C CYS A 444 19.58 -12.79 -0.34
N GLN A 445 20.62 -13.36 -0.94
CA GLN A 445 20.50 -14.17 -2.14
C GLN A 445 20.27 -15.66 -1.81
N TRP A 446 19.21 -15.92 -1.03
CA TRP A 446 18.89 -17.26 -0.54
C TRP A 446 17.44 -17.39 -0.07
N VAL A 447 17.03 -18.63 0.20
CA VAL A 447 15.90 -18.95 1.08
C VAL A 447 16.44 -19.63 2.34
N ASP A 448 16.03 -19.16 3.53
CA ASP A 448 16.31 -19.84 4.79
C ASP A 448 15.43 -21.10 4.88
N ILE A 449 16.05 -22.27 4.90
CA ILE A 449 15.38 -23.58 4.89
C ILE A 449 15.67 -24.38 6.15
N THR A 450 16.12 -23.73 7.22
CA THR A 450 16.57 -24.40 8.46
C THR A 450 15.46 -25.26 9.07
N GLU A 451 14.22 -24.78 9.04
CA GLU A 451 13.04 -25.43 9.62
C GLU A 451 12.39 -26.44 8.66
N LEU A 452 12.78 -26.45 7.38
CA LEU A 452 12.17 -27.34 6.40
C LEU A 452 12.60 -28.79 6.68
N PRO A 453 11.65 -29.74 6.69
CA PRO A 453 12.01 -31.15 6.68
C PRO A 453 12.66 -31.54 5.35
N ARG A 454 13.35 -32.67 5.35
CA ARG A 454 13.93 -33.23 4.13
C ARG A 454 12.79 -33.70 3.22
N GLY A 455 12.89 -33.46 1.93
CA GLY A 455 11.79 -33.75 1.03
C GLY A 455 11.97 -33.17 -0.37
N THR A 456 10.91 -33.30 -1.15
CA THR A 456 10.79 -32.66 -2.47
C THR A 456 9.80 -31.50 -2.35
N TYR A 457 10.17 -30.38 -2.94
CA TYR A 457 9.47 -29.11 -2.90
C TYR A 457 9.47 -28.48 -4.28
N ILE A 458 8.71 -27.40 -4.42
CA ILE A 458 8.73 -26.56 -5.62
C ILE A 458 9.36 -25.22 -5.22
N LEU A 459 10.46 -24.84 -5.88
CA LEU A 459 11.06 -23.53 -5.75
C LEU A 459 10.48 -22.60 -6.81
N LYS A 460 9.98 -21.44 -6.40
CA LYS A 460 9.49 -20.38 -7.27
C LYS A 460 10.29 -19.11 -7.03
N ILE A 461 10.91 -18.59 -8.07
CA ILE A 461 11.65 -17.33 -8.04
C ILE A 461 10.94 -16.39 -8.99
N ALA A 462 10.40 -15.28 -8.49
CA ALA A 462 9.63 -14.33 -9.27
C ALA A 462 10.26 -12.95 -9.23
N ILE A 463 10.17 -12.22 -10.34
CA ILE A 463 10.69 -10.87 -10.53
C ILE A 463 9.54 -9.93 -10.90
N ASN A 464 9.56 -8.70 -10.38
CA ASN A 464 8.44 -7.76 -10.43
C ASN A 464 7.09 -8.43 -10.05
N PRO A 465 7.02 -9.13 -8.89
CA PRO A 465 5.87 -9.99 -8.57
C PRO A 465 4.57 -9.22 -8.29
N GLU A 466 4.68 -7.92 -8.00
CA GLU A 466 3.53 -7.06 -7.72
C GLU A 466 3.08 -6.25 -8.95
N PHE A 467 3.69 -6.48 -10.12
CA PHE A 467 3.38 -5.75 -11.37
C PHE A 467 3.51 -4.23 -11.24
N LYS A 468 4.39 -3.77 -10.34
CA LYS A 468 4.63 -2.34 -10.04
C LYS A 468 5.23 -1.58 -11.21
N VAL A 469 6.02 -2.28 -12.04
CA VAL A 469 6.56 -1.74 -13.29
C VAL A 469 5.86 -2.41 -14.47
N ALA A 470 5.54 -1.58 -15.48
CA ALA A 470 4.95 -2.02 -16.72
C ALA A 470 5.90 -2.90 -17.53
N GLU A 471 5.40 -4.02 -18.03
CA GLU A 471 6.13 -4.91 -18.93
C GLU A 471 5.25 -5.36 -20.11
N MET A 472 5.89 -5.82 -21.18
CA MET A 472 5.20 -6.36 -22.37
C MET A 472 4.46 -7.66 -22.05
N SER A 473 5.04 -8.47 -21.16
CA SER A 473 4.54 -9.76 -20.70
C SER A 473 4.93 -9.94 -19.23
N TYR A 474 4.13 -10.73 -18.52
CA TYR A 474 4.43 -11.16 -17.15
C TYR A 474 4.51 -12.69 -17.03
N ASP A 475 4.36 -13.42 -18.14
CA ASP A 475 4.30 -14.89 -18.16
C ASP A 475 5.68 -15.56 -18.01
N ASN A 476 6.73 -14.75 -18.10
CA ASN A 476 8.15 -15.07 -18.12
C ASN A 476 8.92 -14.43 -16.95
N ASN A 477 8.20 -13.81 -16.02
CA ASN A 477 8.75 -13.11 -14.87
C ASN A 477 9.10 -14.02 -13.70
N ALA A 478 8.77 -15.31 -13.77
CA ALA A 478 9.14 -16.27 -12.74
C ALA A 478 9.73 -17.55 -13.33
N ALA A 479 10.50 -18.25 -12.50
CA ALA A 479 10.96 -19.60 -12.72
C ALA A 479 10.37 -20.52 -11.64
N ILE A 480 9.78 -21.63 -12.06
CA ILE A 480 9.32 -22.71 -11.19
C ILE A 480 10.22 -23.92 -11.42
N CYS A 481 10.81 -24.44 -10.36
CA CYS A 481 11.79 -25.52 -10.38
C CYS A 481 11.44 -26.60 -9.35
N ASP A 482 11.83 -27.84 -9.64
CA ASP A 482 11.79 -28.92 -8.66
C ASP A 482 12.97 -28.77 -7.70
N LEU A 483 12.71 -28.77 -6.39
CA LEU A 483 13.72 -28.68 -5.34
C LEU A 483 13.75 -29.99 -4.55
N PHE A 484 14.85 -30.72 -4.65
CA PHE A 484 15.13 -31.86 -3.79
C PHE A 484 16.07 -31.47 -2.66
N TYR A 485 15.58 -31.55 -1.42
CA TYR A 485 16.35 -31.20 -0.23
C TYR A 485 16.71 -32.43 0.61
N ALA A 486 18.00 -32.69 0.74
CA ALA A 486 18.59 -33.77 1.54
C ALA A 486 19.47 -33.21 2.68
N GLU A 487 20.07 -34.11 3.46
CA GLU A 487 20.83 -33.73 4.66
C GLU A 487 22.06 -32.86 4.38
N ASN A 488 22.76 -33.15 3.28
CA ASN A 488 24.07 -32.58 2.95
C ASN A 488 24.11 -31.90 1.57
N TYR A 489 23.03 -31.97 0.79
CA TYR A 489 22.92 -31.27 -0.48
C TYR A 489 21.47 -30.93 -0.79
N ALA A 490 21.29 -29.92 -1.63
CA ALA A 490 20.05 -29.64 -2.31
C ALA A 490 20.31 -29.66 -3.82
N ARG A 491 19.29 -30.02 -4.59
CA ARG A 491 19.34 -30.03 -6.05
C ARG A 491 18.12 -29.32 -6.58
N VAL A 492 18.35 -28.35 -7.47
CA VAL A 492 17.29 -27.65 -8.20
C VAL A 492 17.39 -28.09 -9.66
N ASP A 493 16.29 -28.61 -10.21
CA ASP A 493 16.22 -29.05 -11.59
C ASP A 493 14.81 -28.88 -12.18
N ASN A 494 14.69 -29.15 -13.49
CA ASN A 494 13.41 -29.10 -14.21
C ASN A 494 12.74 -27.73 -14.12
N CYS A 495 13.55 -26.67 -14.16
CA CYS A 495 13.06 -25.31 -14.14
C CYS A 495 12.30 -24.95 -15.43
N ARG A 496 11.25 -24.16 -15.28
CA ARG A 496 10.48 -23.59 -16.39
C ARG A 496 10.02 -22.18 -16.08
N LEU A 497 9.88 -21.37 -17.12
CA LEU A 497 9.27 -20.05 -17.01
C LEU A 497 7.80 -20.17 -16.62
N ALA A 498 7.38 -19.24 -15.79
CA ALA A 498 6.04 -19.11 -15.28
C ALA A 498 5.77 -17.65 -14.91
N ARG A 499 4.53 -17.42 -14.48
CA ARG A 499 4.13 -16.15 -13.90
C ARG A 499 4.49 -16.05 -12.40
N PRO A 500 4.79 -14.83 -11.90
CA PRO A 500 4.99 -14.52 -10.48
C PRO A 500 3.95 -15.04 -9.50
#